data_AF-A0A0F9HUY2-F1
#
_entry.id   AF-A0A0F9HUY2-F1
#
_cell.length_a   1.000
_cell.length_b   1.000
_cell.length_c   1.000
_cell.angle_alpha   90.00
_cell.angle_beta   90.00
_cell.angle_gamma   90.00
#
_symmetry.space_group_name_H-M   'P 1'
#
loop_
_entity.id
_entity.type
_entity.pdbx_description
1 polymer ?
#
loop_
_entity_poly.entity_id
_entity_poly.type
_entity_poly.pdbx_seq_one_letter_code
_entity_poly.pdbx_strand_id
1 'polypeptide(L)'
;MNSINNNGSSKNLSQLNKVTKDIQDQVMSMRMVSLKQTFQKMSRLARDVSLRAGKKVKLQISGEETELDKNIIEEIADPLVHILRNSVDHGIEPENERGQR
;
A
#
# COMPACT_ATOMS: atom_id res chain seq x y z
N MET A 1 -21.71 -41.28 -35.58
CA MET A 1 -20.44 -40.54 -35.39
C MET A 1 -20.80 -39.06 -35.33
N ASN A 2 -21.27 -38.59 -34.16
CA ASN A 2 -21.80 -37.23 -34.00
C ASN A 2 -20.74 -36.35 -33.34
N SER A 3 -19.96 -35.63 -34.14
CA SER A 3 -19.18 -34.49 -33.67
C SER A 3 -20.14 -33.35 -33.38
N ILE A 4 -20.68 -33.34 -32.16
CA ILE A 4 -21.50 -32.24 -31.65
C ILE A 4 -20.58 -31.04 -31.42
N ASN A 5 -20.94 -29.96 -32.12
CA ASN A 5 -20.55 -28.56 -32.01
C ASN A 5 -20.05 -28.10 -30.61
N ASN A 6 -18.79 -28.39 -30.27
CA ASN A 6 -18.17 -27.95 -29.01
C ASN A 6 -17.73 -26.48 -29.04
N ASN A 7 -17.61 -25.89 -30.24
CA ASN A 7 -17.04 -24.54 -30.42
C ASN A 7 -17.98 -23.41 -29.95
N GLY A 8 -19.30 -23.59 -30.03
CA GLY A 8 -20.28 -22.59 -29.55
C GLY A 8 -20.33 -22.48 -28.03
N SER A 9 -20.31 -23.63 -27.33
CA SER A 9 -20.34 -23.69 -25.87
C SER A 9 -19.05 -23.12 -25.25
N SER A 10 -17.88 -23.44 -25.82
CA SER A 10 -16.61 -22.86 -25.36
C SER A 10 -16.53 -21.35 -25.58
N LYS A 11 -17.09 -20.83 -26.68
CA LYS A 11 -17.18 -19.37 -26.92
C LYS A 11 -18.07 -18.68 -25.88
N ASN A 12 -19.26 -19.21 -25.61
CA ASN A 12 -20.17 -18.65 -24.59
C ASN A 12 -19.53 -18.67 -23.19
N LEU A 13 -18.82 -19.74 -22.83
CA LEU A 13 -18.09 -19.83 -21.56
C LEU A 13 -16.96 -18.79 -21.47
N SER A 14 -16.20 -18.59 -22.55
CA SER A 14 -15.16 -17.55 -22.59
C SER A 14 -15.72 -16.13 -22.43
N GLN A 15 -16.90 -15.88 -22.99
CA GLN A 15 -17.57 -14.59 -22.90
C GLN A 15 -18.14 -14.35 -21.49
N LEU A 16 -18.69 -15.37 -20.85
CA LEU A 16 -19.08 -15.33 -19.44
C LEU A 16 -17.89 -15.03 -18.51
N ASN A 17 -16.75 -15.68 -18.74
CA ASN A 17 -15.54 -15.42 -17.96
C ASN A 17 -15.07 -13.97 -18.12
N LYS A 18 -15.13 -13.43 -19.34
CA LYS A 18 -14.79 -12.02 -19.59
C LYS A 18 -15.71 -11.07 -18.82
N VAL A 19 -17.03 -11.24 -18.93
CA VAL A 19 -18.00 -10.40 -18.22
C VAL A 19 -17.82 -10.50 -16.70
N THR A 20 -17.58 -11.70 -16.18
CA THR A 20 -17.33 -11.91 -14.74
C THR A 20 -16.04 -11.21 -14.30
N LYS A 21 -14.99 -11.27 -15.11
CA LYS A 21 -13.72 -10.60 -14.85
C LYS A 21 -13.87 -9.09 -14.86
N ASP A 22 -14.59 -8.54 -15.84
CA ASP A 22 -14.86 -7.10 -15.93
C ASP A 22 -15.62 -6.61 -14.69
N ILE A 23 -16.65 -7.34 -14.24
CA ILE A 23 -17.38 -7.03 -12.99
C ILE A 23 -16.44 -7.10 -11.78
N GLN A 24 -15.61 -8.15 -11.69
CA GLN A 24 -14.67 -8.29 -10.58
C GLN A 24 -13.70 -7.10 -10.52
N ASP A 25 -13.13 -6.71 -11.66
CA ASP A 25 -12.16 -5.61 -11.75
C ASP A 25 -12.83 -4.27 -11.39
N GLN A 26 -14.09 -4.08 -11.80
CA GLN A 26 -14.86 -2.89 -11.43
C GLN A 26 -15.16 -2.85 -9.93
N VAL A 27 -15.52 -3.97 -9.32
CA VAL A 27 -15.73 -4.08 -7.86
C VAL A 27 -14.41 -3.86 -7.09
N MET A 28 -13.28 -4.35 -7.59
CA MET A 28 -11.96 -4.04 -7.02
C MET A 28 -11.69 -2.53 -7.06
N SER A 29 -11.98 -1.86 -8.17
CA SER A 29 -11.77 -0.41 -8.30
C SER A 29 -12.60 0.43 -7.33
N MET A 30 -13.81 -0.02 -6.97
CA MET A 30 -14.65 0.67 -5.99
C MET A 30 -14.11 0.59 -4.55
N ARG A 31 -13.17 -0.32 -4.28
CA ARG A 31 -12.51 -0.46 -2.96
C ARG A 31 -11.27 0.41 -2.79
N MET A 32 -10.88 1.13 -3.83
CA MET A 32 -9.73 2.02 -3.78
C MET A 32 -9.97 3.14 -2.75
N VAL A 33 -8.97 3.39 -1.92
CA VAL A 33 -8.97 4.42 -0.90
C VAL A 33 -7.63 5.15 -0.90
N SER A 34 -7.67 6.45 -0.65
CA SER A 34 -6.46 7.28 -0.61
C SER A 34 -5.54 6.94 0.59
N LEU A 35 -4.23 6.98 0.36
CA LEU A 35 -3.20 6.79 1.39
C LEU A 35 -3.12 7.91 2.43
N LYS A 36 -3.78 9.06 2.20
CA LYS A 36 -3.71 10.27 3.03
C LYS A 36 -3.90 10.00 4.52
N GLN A 37 -4.93 9.23 4.89
CA GLN A 37 -5.20 8.95 6.30
C GLN A 37 -4.10 8.11 6.95
N THR A 38 -3.55 7.14 6.21
CA THR A 38 -2.47 6.27 6.66
C THR A 38 -1.18 7.07 6.86
N PHE A 39 -0.82 7.91 5.90
CA PHE A 39 0.36 8.78 5.96
C PHE A 39 0.27 9.86 7.05
N GLN A 40 -0.92 10.40 7.32
CA GLN A 40 -1.13 11.29 8.47
C GLN A 40 -0.89 10.58 9.81
N LYS A 41 -1.30 9.30 9.94
CA LYS A 41 -0.99 8.49 11.14
C LYS A 41 0.51 8.25 11.27
N MET A 42 1.19 7.90 10.18
CA MET A 42 2.64 7.70 10.16
C MET A 42 3.41 8.97 10.52
N SER A 43 2.96 10.15 10.07
CA SER A 43 3.56 11.44 10.45
C SER A 43 3.53 11.69 11.95
N ARG A 44 2.41 11.36 12.61
CA ARG A 44 2.30 11.45 14.07
C ARG A 44 3.25 10.47 14.75
N LEU A 45 3.24 9.20 14.33
CA LEU A 45 4.13 8.17 14.87
C LEU A 45 5.61 8.52 14.69
N ALA A 46 6.00 9.08 13.54
CA ALA A 46 7.37 9.52 13.28
C ALA A 46 7.82 10.58 14.28
N ARG A 47 6.93 11.53 14.60
CA ARG A 47 7.20 12.58 15.59
C ARG A 47 7.36 11.99 16.99
N ASP A 48 6.52 11.05 17.37
CA ASP A 48 6.58 10.40 18.67
C ASP A 48 7.86 9.55 18.84
N VAL A 49 8.23 8.78 17.81
CA VAL A 49 9.47 7.98 17.81
C VAL A 49 10.70 8.89 17.82
N SER A 50 10.69 9.97 17.03
CA SER A 50 11.77 10.99 17.01
C SER A 50 11.97 11.62 18.40
N LEU A 51 10.89 11.99 19.09
CA LEU A 51 10.96 12.53 20.45
C LEU A 51 11.53 11.51 21.44
N ARG A 52 11.06 10.27 21.39
CA ARG A 52 11.53 9.19 22.26
C ARG A 52 13.00 8.83 22.04
N ALA A 53 13.46 8.86 20.79
CA ALA A 53 14.84 8.59 20.43
C ALA A 53 15.78 9.78 20.72
N GLY A 54 15.25 10.96 21.07
CA GLY A 54 16.04 12.18 21.27
C GLY A 54 16.71 12.68 20.00
N LYS A 55 16.18 12.32 18.82
CA LYS A 55 16.75 12.66 17.51
C LYS A 55 15.83 13.62 16.80
N LYS A 56 16.34 14.72 16.25
CA LYS A 56 15.54 15.60 15.37
C LYS A 56 15.40 14.97 13.99
N VAL A 57 14.17 14.64 13.61
CA VAL A 57 13.80 14.01 12.34
C VAL A 57 12.75 14.86 11.62
N LYS A 58 12.89 15.01 10.30
CA LYS A 58 11.87 15.62 9.44
C LYS A 58 11.34 14.54 8.50
N LEU A 59 10.06 14.18 8.64
CA LEU A 59 9.40 13.29 7.70
C LEU A 59 8.91 14.07 6.48
N GLN A 60 9.20 13.57 5.28
CA GLN A 60 8.65 14.07 4.02
C GLN A 60 7.83 12.95 3.38
N ILE A 61 6.62 13.29 2.94
CA ILE A 61 5.68 12.35 2.32
C ILE A 61 5.33 12.86 0.93
N SER A 62 5.20 11.94 -0.02
CA SER A 62 4.76 12.18 -1.39
C SER A 62 3.76 11.11 -1.82
N GLY A 63 2.76 11.47 -2.62
CA GLY A 63 1.77 10.52 -3.15
C GLY A 63 0.62 10.20 -2.20
N GLU A 64 0.23 11.13 -1.31
CA GLU A 64 -0.91 10.93 -0.39
C GLU A 64 -2.26 10.75 -1.11
N GLU A 65 -2.35 11.31 -2.31
CA GLU A 65 -3.48 11.22 -3.24
C GLU A 65 -3.58 9.86 -3.94
N THR A 66 -2.53 9.04 -3.88
CA THR A 66 -2.54 7.70 -4.50
C THR A 66 -3.62 6.86 -3.84
N GLU A 67 -4.43 6.20 -4.67
CA GLU A 67 -5.47 5.29 -4.22
C GLU A 67 -4.99 3.84 -4.34
N LEU A 68 -5.33 3.02 -3.34
CA LEU A 68 -4.97 1.61 -3.25
C LEU A 68 -6.11 0.81 -2.61
N ASP A 69 -6.13 -0.52 -2.81
CA ASP A 69 -7.10 -1.39 -2.13
C ASP A 69 -6.95 -1.28 -0.61
N LYS A 70 -8.08 -1.10 0.08
CA LYS A 70 -8.11 -0.96 1.53
C LYS A 70 -7.41 -2.09 2.28
N ASN A 71 -7.60 -3.35 1.87
CA ASN A 71 -7.00 -4.48 2.58
C ASN A 71 -5.48 -4.46 2.43
N ILE A 72 -4.99 -4.11 1.24
CA ILE A 72 -3.55 -3.94 1.01
C ILE A 72 -2.99 -2.83 1.92
N ILE A 73 -3.69 -1.69 2.04
CA ILE A 73 -3.27 -0.60 2.94
C ILE A 73 -3.18 -1.09 4.40
N GLU A 74 -4.18 -1.85 4.86
CA GLU A 74 -4.21 -2.39 6.22
C GLU A 74 -3.05 -3.38 6.46
N GLU A 75 -2.74 -4.25 5.48
CA GLU A 75 -1.64 -5.20 5.56
C GLU A 75 -0.25 -4.55 5.56
N ILE A 76 -0.06 -3.47 4.79
CA ILE A 76 1.25 -2.80 4.69
C ILE A 76 1.48 -1.74 5.77
N ALA A 77 0.45 -1.29 6.47
CA ALA A 77 0.54 -0.19 7.44
C ALA A 77 1.56 -0.48 8.56
N ASP A 78 1.45 -1.64 9.20
CA ASP A 78 2.34 -2.05 10.29
C ASP A 78 3.80 -2.25 9.84
N PRO A 79 4.07 -2.97 8.71
CA PRO A 79 5.41 -3.04 8.12
C PRO A 79 6.03 -1.66 7.85
N LEU A 80 5.27 -0.70 7.31
CA LEU A 80 5.75 0.65 7.04
C LEU A 80 6.11 1.41 8.33
N VAL A 81 5.30 1.25 9.38
CA VAL A 81 5.63 1.80 10.71
C VAL A 81 6.92 1.19 11.26
N HIS A 82 7.12 -0.12 11.05
CA HIS A 82 8.33 -0.80 11.49
C HIS A 82 9.58 -0.27 10.75
N ILE A 83 9.50 -0.10 9.42
CA ILE A 83 10.58 0.49 8.62
C ILE A 83 10.91 1.91 9.08
N LEU A 84 9.89 2.73 9.31
CA LEU A 84 10.04 4.09 9.83
C LEU A 84 10.77 4.08 11.18
N ARG A 85 10.35 3.21 12.12
CA ARG A 85 11.00 3.09 13.43
C ARG A 85 12.47 2.67 13.27
N ASN A 86 12.76 1.64 12.50
CA ASN A 86 14.14 1.17 12.28
C ASN A 86 15.02 2.28 11.68
N SER A 87 14.44 3.08 10.78
CA SER A 87 15.12 4.24 10.20
C SER A 87 15.49 5.28 11.26
N VAL A 88 14.60 5.57 12.21
CA VAL A 88 14.88 6.53 13.30
C VAL A 88 15.81 5.95 14.35
N ASP A 89 15.59 4.71 14.79
CA ASP A 89 16.33 4.10 15.88
C ASP A 89 17.77 3.77 15.49
N HIS A 90 17.97 3.24 14.28
CA HIS A 90 19.27 2.74 13.82
C HIS A 90 19.83 3.50 12.60
N GLY A 91 18.97 4.01 11.72
CA GLY A 91 19.41 4.66 10.47
C GLY A 91 19.83 6.12 10.62
N ILE A 92 19.39 6.80 11.68
CA ILE A 92 19.71 8.21 11.92
C ILE A 92 20.68 8.31 13.09
N GLU A 93 21.86 8.88 12.86
CA GLU A 93 22.85 9.17 13.91
C GLU A 93 22.32 10.28 14.86
N PRO A 94 22.67 10.24 16.15
CA PRO A 94 22.33 11.30 17.09
C PRO A 94 23.00 12.64 16.72
N GLU A 95 22.44 13.77 17.16
CA GLU A 95 22.84 15.10 16.69
C GLU A 95 24.33 15.42 16.93
N ASN A 96 24.91 14.87 18.00
CA ASN A 96 26.32 15.03 18.34
C ASN A 96 27.29 14.33 17.37
N GLU A 97 26.83 13.31 16.63
CA GLU A 97 27.62 12.56 15.65
C GLU A 97 27.40 13.07 14.22
N ARG A 98 26.30 13.78 13.94
CA ARG A 98 25.99 14.34 12.62
C ARG A 98 27.01 15.41 12.22
N GLY A 99 27.65 15.24 11.08
CA GLY A 99 28.60 16.21 10.51
C GLY A 99 30.04 16.08 11.00
N GLN A 100 30.36 15.02 11.75
CA GLN A 100 31.76 14.62 12.02
C GLN A 100 32.36 13.75 10.89
N ARG A 101 31.71 13.71 9.72
CA ARG A 101 32.14 13.03 8.50
C ARG A 101 32.25 14.00 7.36
#